data_AF-A0A9E4X9J5-F1
#
_entry.id   AF-A0A9E4X9J5-F1
#
_cell.length_a   1.000
_cell.length_b   1.000
_cell.length_c   1.000
_cell.angle_alpha   90.00
_cell.angle_beta   90.00
_cell.angle_gamma   90.00
#
_symmetry.space_group_name_H-M   'P 1'
#
loop_
_entity.id
_entity.type
_entity.pdbx_description
1 polymer ?
#
loop_
_entity_poly.entity_id
_entity_poly.type
_entity_poly.pdbx_seq_one_letter_code
_entity_poly.pdbx_strand_id
1 'polypeptide(L)' 'AQGAAGANVSLSAYKESLSRAIAGTPEQCIQQLARYVDSGIRYFFLLFPDPISSESLELFAREVMPHFATIEG' A
#
# COMPACT_ATOMS: atom_id res chain seq x y z
N ALA A 1 5.21 17.23 -2.03
CA ALA A 1 4.33 16.72 -3.10
C ALA A 1 2.88 17.01 -2.70
N GLN A 2 2.08 17.56 -3.61
CA GLN A 2 0.71 18.04 -3.40
C GLN A 2 -0.34 16.91 -3.35
N GLY A 3 -0.06 15.83 -2.62
CA GLY A 3 -1.05 14.78 -2.38
C GLY A 3 -1.84 15.12 -1.12
N ALA A 4 -3.12 15.45 -1.25
CA ALA A 4 -4.09 15.68 -0.17
C ALA A 4 -4.15 17.07 0.52
N ALA A 5 -3.66 18.14 -0.11
CA ALA A 5 -4.14 19.48 0.25
C ALA A 5 -5.56 19.69 -0.32
N GLY A 6 -6.60 19.22 0.39
CA GLY A 6 -7.99 19.53 0.03
C GLY A 6 -9.08 18.50 0.38
N ALA A 7 -8.81 17.53 1.26
CA ALA A 7 -9.83 16.54 1.60
C ALA A 7 -10.80 17.08 2.69
N ASN A 8 -11.82 17.86 2.29
CA ASN A 8 -13.11 17.91 3.00
C ASN A 8 -13.84 16.55 2.89
N VAL A 9 -13.12 15.46 3.16
CA VAL A 9 -13.60 14.09 3.03
C VAL A 9 -14.31 13.75 4.33
N SER A 10 -15.60 13.47 4.23
CA SER A 10 -16.38 12.99 5.36
C SER A 10 -15.76 11.71 5.94
N LEU A 11 -15.90 11.50 7.25
CA LEU A 11 -15.38 10.31 7.93
C LEU A 11 -15.85 9.00 7.26
N SER A 12 -17.06 8.98 6.71
CA SER A 12 -17.60 7.85 5.96
C SER A 12 -16.85 7.60 4.65
N ALA A 13 -16.60 8.65 3.86
CA ALA A 13 -15.82 8.54 2.63
C ALA A 13 -14.35 8.14 2.90
N TYR A 14 -13.77 8.61 4.01
CA TYR A 14 -12.45 8.15 4.44
C TYR A 14 -12.46 6.65 4.78
N LYS A 15 -13.41 6.19 5.58
CA LYS A 15 -13.58 4.76 5.91
C LYS A 15 -13.81 3.88 4.68
N GLU A 16 -14.57 4.36 3.71
CA GLU A 16 -14.80 3.66 2.44
C GLU A 16 -13.54 3.61 1.55
N SER A 17 -12.68 4.62 1.61
CA SER A 17 -11.40 4.55 0.91
C SER A 17 -10.47 3.51 1.54
N LEU A 18 -10.48 3.37 2.87
CA LEU A 18 -9.70 2.38 3.59
C LEU A 18 -10.15 0.95 3.33
N SER A 19 -11.45 0.69 3.10
CA SER A 19 -11.94 -0.66 2.81
C SER A 19 -11.44 -1.23 1.47
N ARG A 20 -10.98 -0.35 0.58
CA ARG A 20 -10.36 -0.70 -0.70
C ARG A 20 -8.83 -0.61 -0.69
N ALA A 21 -8.24 -0.14 0.41
CA ALA A 21 -6.82 -0.01 0.55
C ALA A 21 -6.14 -1.36 0.83
N ILE A 22 -4.87 -1.47 0.46
CA ILE A 22 -4.00 -2.55 0.92
C ILE A 22 -3.50 -2.16 2.31
N ALA A 23 -4.04 -2.80 3.35
CA ALA A 23 -3.72 -2.51 4.73
C ALA A 23 -3.82 -3.76 5.61
N GLY A 24 -3.12 -3.76 6.75
CA GLY A 24 -3.07 -4.88 7.69
C GLY A 24 -1.66 -5.21 8.15
N THR A 25 -1.43 -6.46 8.56
CA THR A 25 -0.08 -6.99 8.82
C THR A 25 0.72 -7.14 7.51
N PRO A 26 2.06 -7.26 7.56
CA PRO A 26 2.86 -7.52 6.37
C PRO A 26 2.36 -8.71 5.53
N GLU A 27 2.01 -9.82 6.17
CA GLU A 27 1.48 -11.02 5.51
C GLU A 27 0.17 -10.75 4.79
N GLN A 28 -0.73 -9.97 5.42
CA GLN A 28 -1.98 -9.57 4.81
C GLN A 28 -1.74 -8.66 3.60
N CYS A 29 -0.78 -7.74 3.68
CA CYS A 29 -0.41 -6.89 2.55
C CYS A 29 0.15 -7.72 1.38
N ILE A 30 1.01 -8.71 1.67
CA ILE A 30 1.55 -9.65 0.67
C ILE A 30 0.42 -10.43 0.00
N GLN A 31 -0.50 -11.03 0.76
CA GLN A 31 -1.63 -11.77 0.19
C GLN A 31 -2.52 -10.88 -0.69
N GLN A 32 -2.75 -9.63 -0.27
CA GLN A 32 -3.54 -8.69 -1.05
C GLN A 32 -2.85 -8.29 -2.36
N LEU A 33 -1.54 -8.03 -2.32
CA LEU A 33 -0.71 -7.69 -3.48
C LEU A 33 -0.56 -8.87 -4.44
N ALA A 34 -0.40 -10.09 -3.93
CA ALA A 34 -0.24 -11.31 -4.73
C ALA A 34 -1.39 -11.48 -5.73
N ARG A 35 -2.64 -11.20 -5.34
CA ARG A 35 -3.80 -11.26 -6.25
C ARG A 35 -3.65 -10.38 -7.49
N TYR A 36 -3.01 -9.22 -7.35
CA TYR A 36 -2.75 -8.31 -8.47
C TYR A 36 -1.57 -8.81 -9.32
N VAL A 37 -0.51 -9.31 -8.68
CA VAL A 37 0.66 -9.89 -9.36
C VAL A 37 0.27 -11.12 -10.18
N ASP A 38 -0.55 -12.01 -9.62
CA ASP A 38 -1.09 -13.20 -10.28
C ASP A 38 -1.97 -12.81 -11.49
N SER A 39 -2.56 -11.62 -11.48
CA SER A 39 -3.31 -11.05 -12.60
C SER A 39 -2.41 -10.35 -13.64
N GLY A 40 -1.09 -10.42 -13.48
CA GLY A 40 -0.10 -9.85 -14.39
C GLY A 40 0.31 -8.40 -14.10
N ILE A 41 -0.15 -7.80 -13.00
CA ILE A 41 0.26 -6.43 -12.63
C ILE A 41 1.69 -6.46 -12.08
N ARG A 42 2.58 -5.68 -12.70
CA ARG A 42 4.01 -5.66 -12.33
C ARG A 42 4.49 -4.33 -11.74
N TYR A 43 3.73 -3.26 -11.94
CA TYR A 43 4.09 -1.92 -11.45
C TYR A 43 3.03 -1.38 -10.50
N PHE A 44 3.45 -1.00 -9.30
CA PHE A 44 2.58 -0.46 -8.26
C PHE A 44 3.05 0.94 -7.87
N PHE A 45 2.15 1.92 -7.98
CA PHE A 45 2.37 3.23 -7.41
C PHE A 45 1.70 3.28 -6.02
N LEU A 46 2.50 3.29 -4.96
CA LEU A 46 2.03 3.20 -3.59
C LEU A 46 1.78 4.60 -3.01
N LEU A 47 0.58 4.80 -2.47
CA LEU A 47 0.19 5.99 -1.75
C LEU A 47 0.06 5.64 -0.27
N PHE A 48 0.96 6.21 0.56
CA PHE A 48 0.86 6.12 2.00
C PHE A 48 0.05 7.31 2.54
N PRO A 49 -0.84 7.10 3.53
CA PRO A 49 -1.64 8.17 4.10
C PRO A 49 -0.74 9.24 4.77
N ASP A 50 -1.16 10.50 4.69
CA ASP A 50 -0.52 11.62 5.39
C ASP A 50 -1.03 11.68 6.85
N PRO A 51 -0.16 11.92 7.86
CA PRO A 51 1.29 12.02 7.76
C PRO A 51 1.95 10.67 7.44
N ILE A 52 2.89 10.69 6.51
CA ILE A 52 3.65 9.48 6.16
C ILE A 52 4.59 9.15 7.33
N SER A 53 4.34 8.03 7.99
CA SER A 53 5.24 7.50 9.02
C SER A 53 6.45 6.81 8.38
N SER A 54 7.66 7.21 8.77
CA SER A 54 8.90 6.54 8.35
C SER A 54 8.91 5.07 8.77
N GLU A 55 8.37 4.76 9.95
CA GLU A 55 8.24 3.40 10.46
C GLU A 55 7.36 2.53 9.54
N SER A 56 6.24 3.06 9.05
CA SER A 56 5.36 2.33 8.13
C SER A 56 6.01 2.10 6.77
N LEU A 57 6.76 3.09 6.27
CA LEU A 57 7.54 2.95 5.03
C LEU A 57 8.64 1.89 5.18
N GLU A 58 9.41 1.95 6.27
CA GLU A 58 10.49 1.02 6.56
C GLU A 58 9.97 -0.41 6.76
N LEU A 59 8.86 -0.56 7.49
CA LEU A 59 8.21 -1.86 7.68
C LEU A 59 7.75 -2.45 6.35
N PHE A 60 7.08 -1.65 5.51
CA PHE A 60 6.65 -2.11 4.19
C PHE A 60 7.85 -2.51 3.31
N ALA A 61 8.90 -1.67 3.30
CA ALA A 61 10.09 -1.92 2.51
C ALA A 61 10.86 -3.17 2.95
N ARG A 62 10.92 -3.43 4.27
CA ARG A 62 11.65 -4.57 4.83
C ARG A 62 10.87 -5.87 4.75
N GLU A 63 9.58 -5.85 5.06
CA GLU A 63 8.80 -7.08 5.23
C GLU A 63 8.00 -7.46 3.98
N VAL A 64 7.50 -6.47 3.20
CA VAL A 64 6.59 -6.73 2.08
C VAL A 64 7.33 -6.78 0.74
N MET A 65 8.14 -5.77 0.42
CA MET A 65 8.79 -5.66 -0.90
C MET A 65 9.65 -6.88 -1.27
N PRO A 66 10.46 -7.49 -0.37
CA PRO A 66 11.32 -8.61 -0.73
C PRO A 66 10.56 -9.85 -1.21
N HIS A 67 9.30 -10.04 -0.78
CA HIS A 67 8.47 -11.16 -1.23
C HIS A 67 8.15 -11.11 -2.73
N PHE A 68 8.20 -9.92 -3.34
CA PHE A 68 7.93 -9.71 -4.77
C PHE A 68 9.18 -9.39 -5.59
N ALA A 69 10.30 -9.15 -4.92
CA ALA A 69 11.60 -8.99 -5.57
C ALA A 69 12.09 -10.36 -6.05
N THR A 70 11.69 -10.74 -7.24
CA THR A 70 12.32 -11.86 -7.95
C THR A 70 13.72 -11.41 -8.36
N ILE A 71 14.75 -12.14 -7.91
CA ILE A 71 16.08 -12.08 -8.54
C ILE A 71 15.91 -12.81 -9.87
N GLU A 72 15.67 -12.07 -10.95
CA GLU A 72 15.98 -12.60 -12.28
C GLU A 72 17.51 -12.64 -12.36
N GLY A 73 18.06 -13.87 -12.31
CA GLY A 73 19.48 -14.15 -12.49
C GLY A 73 19.92 -14.08 -13.94
#